data_AF-A0A519ST65-F1
#
_entry.id   AF-A0A519ST65-F1
#
_cell.length_a   1.000
_cell.length_b   1.000
_cell.length_c   1.000
_cell.angle_alpha   90.00
_cell.angle_beta   90.00
_cell.angle_gamma   90.00
#
_symmetry.space_group_name_H-M   'P 1'
#
loop_
_entity.id
_entity.type
_entity.pdbx_description
1 polymer ?
#
loop_
_entity_poly.entity_id
_entity_poly.type
_entity_poly.pdbx_seq_one_letter_code
_entity_poly.pdbx_strand_id
1 'polypeptide(L)'
;MRSLLLLAAGLWLGSLTGCKDETPQIACYSGTVIGTTCMDGVLIEVSSATPIGRPVRVYQTYRDSIVGTNVVAAINDLGSLAQKGQTVFFTYQDSPNNQGPLHFCPQNTGKLPIPHLLLANISATSCAGE
;
A
#
# COMPACT_ATOMS: atom_id res chain seq x y z
N MET A 1 -21.76 65.32 39.99
CA MET A 1 -20.39 64.76 39.96
C MET A 1 -20.44 63.41 39.26
N ARG A 2 -19.70 63.25 38.15
CA ARG A 2 -19.13 62.01 37.55
C ARG A 2 -20.10 60.84 37.24
N SER A 3 -20.08 60.15 36.10
CA SER A 3 -19.24 60.16 34.91
C SER A 3 -19.83 59.14 33.91
N LEU A 4 -19.83 59.50 32.60
CA LEU A 4 -19.46 58.70 31.40
C LEU A 4 -20.15 57.33 31.10
N LEU A 5 -20.84 57.17 29.94
CA LEU A 5 -20.33 56.75 28.59
C LEU A 5 -19.90 55.25 28.57
N LEU A 6 -20.32 54.30 27.72
CA LEU A 6 -20.48 54.20 26.24
C LEU A 6 -21.18 52.86 25.87
N LEU A 7 -22.18 52.85 24.97
CA LEU A 7 -22.18 52.28 23.60
C LEU A 7 -21.04 51.29 23.21
N ALA A 8 -21.39 50.05 22.85
CA ALA A 8 -20.69 49.29 21.81
C ALA A 8 -21.55 48.12 21.28
N ALA A 9 -22.03 48.28 20.04
CA ALA A 9 -22.55 47.20 19.21
C ALA A 9 -21.37 46.33 18.72
N GLY A 10 -21.50 45.00 18.85
CA GLY A 10 -20.50 44.03 18.41
C GLY A 10 -21.10 43.06 17.41
N LEU A 11 -20.96 43.39 16.13
CA LEU A 11 -21.06 42.50 14.97
C LEU A 11 -20.34 41.17 15.23
N TRP A 12 -21.07 40.06 15.30
CA TRP A 12 -20.47 38.73 15.11
C TRP A 12 -20.59 38.37 13.62
N LEU A 13 -19.69 38.94 12.84
CA LEU A 13 -19.42 38.54 11.46
C LEU A 13 -18.38 37.42 11.46
N GLY A 14 -18.73 36.32 10.78
CA GLY A 14 -17.80 35.57 9.93
C GLY A 14 -16.64 34.88 10.62
N SER A 15 -16.81 33.60 10.91
CA SER A 15 -15.70 32.63 10.87
C SER A 15 -16.22 31.33 10.26
N LEU A 16 -16.60 31.39 8.99
CA LEU A 16 -16.58 30.21 8.12
C LEU A 16 -15.11 29.89 7.88
N THR A 17 -14.48 29.22 8.84
CA THR A 17 -13.21 28.53 8.62
C THR A 17 -13.47 27.53 7.50
N GLY A 18 -12.89 27.81 6.34
CA GLY A 18 -13.07 27.00 5.14
C GLY A 18 -12.83 25.53 5.43
N CYS A 19 -13.78 24.69 5.03
CA CYS A 19 -13.54 23.27 4.85
C CYS A 19 -12.41 23.15 3.85
N LYS A 20 -11.21 22.82 4.33
CA LYS A 20 -10.14 22.36 3.46
C LYS A 20 -10.63 21.00 2.96
N ASP A 21 -11.10 20.96 1.72
CA ASP A 21 -11.32 19.70 1.01
C ASP A 21 -9.99 18.94 1.06
N GLU A 22 -9.87 17.99 1.98
CA GLU A 22 -8.84 16.97 1.94
C GLU A 22 -9.13 16.15 0.69
N THR A 23 -8.59 16.57 -0.45
CA THR A 23 -8.45 15.70 -1.62
C THR A 23 -7.88 14.39 -1.10
N PRO A 24 -8.57 13.25 -1.28
CA PRO A 24 -8.11 11.98 -0.73
C PRO A 24 -6.72 11.71 -1.28
N GLN A 25 -5.72 11.80 -0.40
CA GLN A 25 -4.33 11.53 -0.76
C GLN A 25 -4.31 10.07 -1.19
N ILE A 26 -4.11 9.82 -2.48
CA ILE A 26 -4.01 8.46 -3.00
C ILE A 26 -2.84 7.81 -2.26
N ALA A 27 -3.12 6.80 -1.45
CA ALA A 27 -2.11 6.13 -0.65
C ALA A 27 -1.06 5.53 -1.58
N CYS A 28 0.16 6.07 -1.53
CA CYS A 28 1.31 5.52 -2.23
C CYS A 28 2.02 4.54 -1.30
N TYR A 29 2.19 3.31 -1.77
CA TYR A 29 2.90 2.26 -1.08
C TYR A 29 4.26 2.07 -1.73
N SER A 30 5.25 1.70 -0.92
CA SER A 30 6.58 1.33 -1.39
C SER A 30 6.95 -0.04 -0.86
N GLY A 31 7.70 -0.81 -1.63
CA GLY A 31 8.18 -2.11 -1.22
C GLY A 31 9.30 -2.63 -2.11
N THR A 32 9.96 -3.69 -1.66
CA THR A 32 11.03 -4.35 -2.39
C THR A 32 10.55 -5.72 -2.87
N VAL A 33 10.77 -6.03 -4.14
CA VAL A 33 10.48 -7.35 -4.70
C VAL A 33 11.41 -8.39 -4.07
N ILE A 34 10.84 -9.39 -3.40
CA ILE A 34 11.60 -10.46 -2.73
C ILE A 34 11.66 -11.74 -3.56
N GLY A 35 10.81 -11.86 -4.58
CA GLY A 35 10.82 -12.96 -5.52
C GLY A 35 9.51 -13.07 -6.29
N THR A 36 9.36 -14.17 -7.01
CA THR A 36 8.12 -14.51 -7.71
C THR A 36 7.78 -15.96 -7.43
N THR A 37 6.49 -16.28 -7.35
CA THR A 37 6.00 -17.65 -7.31
C THR A 37 4.97 -17.82 -8.41
N CYS A 38 4.88 -19.03 -8.94
CA CYS A 38 3.92 -19.31 -10.00
C CYS A 38 2.46 -19.21 -9.53
N MET A 39 2.20 -19.41 -8.21
CA MET A 39 0.86 -19.49 -7.61
C MET A 39 0.40 -18.18 -6.97
N ASP A 40 1.31 -17.24 -6.71
CA ASP A 40 0.98 -15.97 -6.07
C ASP A 40 1.32 -14.77 -6.95
N GLY A 41 2.24 -14.91 -7.90
CA GLY A 41 2.75 -13.81 -8.72
C GLY A 41 4.00 -13.18 -8.12
N VAL A 42 4.11 -11.85 -8.18
CA VAL A 42 5.29 -11.15 -7.65
C VAL A 42 5.14 -10.90 -6.16
N LEU A 43 6.11 -11.34 -5.37
CA LEU A 43 6.13 -11.14 -3.93
C LEU A 43 6.89 -9.85 -3.59
N ILE A 44 6.26 -8.98 -2.81
CA ILE A 44 6.78 -7.66 -2.44
C ILE A 44 6.77 -7.53 -0.92
N GLU A 45 7.92 -7.29 -0.31
CA GLU A 45 8.03 -6.83 1.09
C GLU A 45 7.70 -5.34 1.12
N VAL A 46 6.53 -5.01 1.65
CA VAL A 46 6.05 -3.63 1.74
C VAL A 46 6.73 -2.94 2.93
N SER A 47 6.99 -1.64 2.80
CA SER A 47 7.53 -0.80 3.85
C SER A 47 6.80 -1.01 5.18
N SER A 48 7.54 -1.10 6.28
CA SER A 48 6.96 -1.30 7.62
C SER A 48 6.09 -0.14 8.09
N ALA A 49 6.20 1.04 7.45
CA ALA A 49 5.31 2.17 7.68
C ALA A 49 3.85 1.88 7.24
N THR A 50 3.65 0.94 6.33
CA THR A 50 2.34 0.54 5.78
C THR A 50 2.15 -0.98 5.88
N PRO A 51 1.68 -1.49 7.04
CA PRO A 51 1.60 -2.92 7.32
C PRO A 51 0.37 -3.58 6.66
N ILE A 52 0.28 -3.51 5.34
CA ILE A 52 -0.82 -4.08 4.55
C ILE A 52 -0.61 -5.57 4.22
N GLY A 53 0.59 -6.10 4.47
CA GLY A 53 0.99 -7.47 4.15
C GLY A 53 0.88 -8.44 5.31
N ARG A 54 1.42 -9.65 5.11
CA ARG A 54 1.53 -10.70 6.12
C ARG A 54 2.91 -11.36 6.06
N PRO A 55 3.38 -11.95 7.17
CA PRO A 55 4.66 -12.65 7.17
C PRO A 55 4.61 -13.91 6.30
N VAL A 56 5.68 -14.15 5.53
CA VAL A 56 5.84 -15.36 4.71
C VAL A 56 6.93 -16.23 5.31
N ARG A 57 6.60 -17.50 5.50
CA ARG A 57 7.53 -18.57 5.87
C ARG A 57 7.62 -19.53 4.70
N VAL A 58 8.83 -19.79 4.22
CA VAL A 58 9.06 -20.83 3.21
C VAL A 58 9.64 -22.04 3.93
N TYR A 59 8.95 -23.17 3.78
CA TYR A 59 9.42 -24.46 4.28
C TYR A 59 10.54 -24.97 3.38
N GLN A 60 11.80 -24.62 3.68
CA GLN A 60 12.94 -25.30 3.09
C GLN A 60 13.33 -26.46 4.00
N THR A 61 12.74 -27.60 3.67
CA THR A 61 13.10 -28.98 4.04
C THR A 61 13.13 -29.34 5.52
N TYR A 62 13.66 -28.54 6.46
CA TYR A 62 13.64 -28.86 7.90
C TYR A 62 13.73 -27.63 8.84
N ARG A 63 13.64 -26.39 8.32
CA ARG A 63 13.54 -25.16 9.14
C ARG A 63 12.63 -24.12 8.49
N ASP A 64 11.81 -23.48 9.30
CA ASP A 64 11.01 -22.33 8.89
C ASP A 64 11.91 -21.11 8.72
N SER A 65 12.25 -20.77 7.47
CA SER A 65 12.91 -19.50 7.16
C SER A 65 11.84 -18.45 6.86
N ILE A 66 11.79 -17.39 7.67
CA ILE A 66 10.98 -16.21 7.36
C ILE A 66 11.65 -15.51 6.17
N VAL A 67 10.92 -15.37 5.07
CA VAL A 67 11.41 -14.71 3.85
C VAL A 67 10.99 -13.24 3.82
N GLY A 68 9.95 -12.89 4.58
CA GLY A 68 9.45 -11.53 4.71
C GLY A 68 8.44 -11.39 5.85
N THR A 69 8.25 -10.18 6.36
CA THR A 69 7.39 -9.89 7.52
C THR A 69 6.12 -9.12 7.15
N ASN A 70 6.16 -8.38 6.05
CA ASN A 70 5.06 -7.55 5.56
C ASN A 70 4.88 -7.78 4.04
N VAL A 71 4.59 -9.02 3.65
CA VAL A 71 4.56 -9.43 2.25
C VAL A 71 3.17 -9.33 1.66
N VAL A 72 3.09 -8.80 0.44
CA VAL A 72 1.93 -8.90 -0.45
C VAL A 72 2.31 -9.61 -1.76
N ALA A 73 1.32 -10.15 -2.44
CA ALA A 73 1.46 -10.75 -3.75
C ALA A 73 0.78 -9.87 -4.81
N ALA A 74 1.49 -9.48 -5.85
CA ALA A 74 0.95 -8.80 -7.00
C ALA A 74 0.48 -9.83 -8.05
N ILE A 75 -0.82 -9.80 -8.38
CA ILE A 75 -1.43 -10.78 -9.30
C ILE A 75 -1.31 -10.40 -10.78
N ASN A 76 -0.96 -9.15 -11.08
CA ASN A 76 -0.69 -8.66 -12.42
C ASN A 76 0.80 -8.73 -12.77
N ASP A 77 1.10 -8.66 -14.08
CA ASP A 77 2.47 -8.59 -14.57
C ASP A 77 3.08 -7.21 -14.29
N LEU A 78 4.28 -7.21 -13.71
CA LEU A 78 5.08 -6.01 -13.39
C LEU A 78 6.19 -5.77 -14.43
N GLY A 79 6.34 -6.66 -15.41
CA GLY A 79 7.36 -6.57 -16.45
C GLY A 79 8.78 -6.49 -15.87
N SER A 80 9.57 -5.51 -16.31
CA SER A 80 10.93 -5.30 -15.83
C SER A 80 11.01 -4.92 -14.35
N LEU A 81 9.90 -4.49 -13.72
CA LEU A 81 9.86 -4.13 -12.30
C LEU A 81 9.73 -5.36 -11.38
N ALA A 82 9.50 -6.56 -11.92
CA ALA A 82 9.38 -7.81 -11.14
C ALA A 82 10.72 -8.41 -10.68
N GLN A 83 11.83 -7.69 -10.82
CA GLN A 83 13.17 -8.20 -10.49
C GLN A 83 13.40 -8.22 -8.98
N LYS A 84 13.92 -9.32 -8.45
CA LYS A 84 14.28 -9.42 -7.03
C LYS A 84 15.27 -8.31 -6.64
N GLY A 85 14.98 -7.60 -5.55
CA GLY A 85 15.73 -6.43 -5.08
C GLY A 85 15.26 -5.11 -5.67
N GLN A 86 14.36 -5.10 -6.67
CA GLN A 86 13.77 -3.88 -7.20
C GLN A 86 12.85 -3.24 -6.17
N THR A 87 13.08 -1.95 -5.89
CA THR A 87 12.11 -1.13 -5.15
C THR A 87 11.04 -0.64 -6.12
N VAL A 88 9.78 -0.83 -5.72
CA VAL A 88 8.62 -0.40 -6.47
C VAL A 88 7.74 0.49 -5.61
N PHE A 89 7.14 1.48 -6.26
CA PHE A 89 6.13 2.36 -5.71
C PHE A 89 4.83 2.08 -6.44
N PHE A 90 3.73 1.99 -5.72
CA PHE A 90 2.46 1.55 -6.29
C PHE A 90 1.26 2.03 -5.50
N THR A 91 0.12 1.97 -6.17
CA THR A 91 -1.22 1.98 -5.57
C THR A 91 -1.82 0.60 -5.76
N TYR A 92 -2.88 0.25 -5.04
CA TYR A 92 -3.53 -1.05 -5.23
C TYR A 92 -5.04 -0.98 -5.13
N GLN A 93 -5.68 -1.98 -5.72
CA GLN A 93 -7.09 -2.28 -5.50
C GLN A 93 -7.19 -3.66 -4.85
N ASP A 94 -8.02 -3.76 -3.81
CA ASP A 94 -8.39 -5.05 -3.25
C ASP A 94 -9.17 -5.83 -4.31
N SER A 95 -8.68 -7.00 -4.69
CA SER A 95 -9.35 -7.87 -5.65
C SER A 95 -9.73 -9.20 -4.99
N PRO A 96 -10.73 -9.21 -4.08
CA PRO A 96 -11.10 -10.41 -3.35
C PRO A 96 -11.57 -11.55 -4.25
N ASN A 97 -12.00 -11.23 -5.49
CA ASN A 97 -12.47 -12.19 -6.50
C ASN A 97 -11.37 -12.70 -7.44
N ASN A 98 -10.21 -12.03 -7.52
CA ASN A 98 -9.08 -12.46 -8.34
C ASN A 98 -7.95 -12.95 -7.45
N GLN A 99 -8.11 -14.19 -6.99
CA GLN A 99 -7.22 -14.81 -6.02
C GLN A 99 -6.13 -15.66 -6.63
N GLY A 100 -6.03 -15.73 -7.96
CA GLY A 100 -5.06 -16.56 -8.66
C GLY A 100 -4.23 -15.75 -9.65
N PRO A 101 -2.97 -16.15 -9.90
CA PRO A 101 -2.16 -15.58 -10.94
C PRO A 101 -2.80 -15.85 -12.30
N LEU A 102 -2.56 -14.95 -13.26
CA LEU A 102 -3.12 -15.05 -14.61
C LEU A 102 -2.66 -16.29 -15.40
N HIS A 103 -1.67 -17.03 -14.89
CA HIS A 103 -1.00 -18.13 -15.57
C HIS A 103 -1.16 -19.47 -14.85
N PHE A 104 -1.28 -20.54 -15.64
CA PHE A 104 -1.31 -21.91 -15.16
C PHE A 104 0.00 -22.27 -14.45
N CYS A 105 -0.07 -22.68 -13.18
CA CYS A 105 1.08 -23.23 -12.46
C CYS A 105 1.00 -24.77 -12.34
N PRO A 106 1.97 -25.52 -12.90
CA PRO A 106 2.02 -26.98 -12.78
C PRO A 106 2.62 -27.48 -11.46
N GLN A 107 3.13 -26.60 -10.59
CA GLN A 107 3.71 -26.98 -9.30
C GLN A 107 2.59 -27.24 -8.27
N ASN A 108 2.68 -28.35 -7.54
CA ASN A 108 1.79 -28.67 -6.40
C ASN A 108 2.12 -27.85 -5.15
N THR A 109 2.46 -26.58 -5.29
CA THR A 109 2.65 -25.65 -4.17
C THR A 109 1.32 -24.99 -3.84
N GLY A 110 0.94 -24.98 -2.56
CA GLY A 110 -0.24 -24.25 -2.11
C GLY A 110 -0.04 -22.74 -2.22
N LYS A 111 -1.14 -22.01 -2.45
CA LYS A 111 -1.19 -20.55 -2.40
C LYS A 111 -0.73 -20.05 -1.02
N LEU A 112 0.07 -18.98 -1.00
CA LEU A 112 0.53 -18.40 0.26
C LEU A 112 -0.62 -17.67 0.98
N PRO A 113 -0.70 -17.72 2.32
CA PRO A 113 -1.75 -17.06 3.12
C PRO A 113 -1.47 -15.55 3.30
N ILE A 114 -1.14 -14.86 2.21
CA ILE A 114 -0.83 -13.43 2.17
C ILE A 114 -1.88 -12.67 1.33
N PRO A 115 -1.94 -11.33 1.42
CA PRO A 115 -2.82 -10.53 0.57
C PRO A 115 -2.39 -10.59 -0.90
N HIS A 116 -3.36 -10.82 -1.79
CA HIS A 116 -3.17 -10.79 -3.25
C HIS A 116 -3.83 -9.52 -3.78
N LEU A 117 -3.02 -8.64 -4.36
CA LEU A 117 -3.40 -7.28 -4.72
C LEU A 117 -3.24 -7.08 -6.22
N LEU A 118 -4.18 -6.34 -6.81
CA LEU A 118 -4.02 -5.81 -8.16
C LEU A 118 -3.32 -4.46 -8.05
N LEU A 119 -2.07 -4.41 -8.49
CA LEU A 119 -1.26 -3.19 -8.39
C LEU A 119 -1.53 -2.25 -9.58
N ALA A 120 -1.54 -0.96 -9.30
CA ALA A 120 -1.74 0.11 -10.27
C ALA A 120 -0.71 1.24 -10.05
N ASN A 121 -0.46 2.04 -11.08
CA ASN A 121 0.50 3.15 -11.04
C ASN A 121 1.89 2.73 -10.56
N ILE A 122 2.36 1.56 -11.01
CA ILE A 122 3.61 0.96 -10.55
C ILE A 122 4.80 1.71 -11.19
N SER A 123 5.79 2.07 -10.37
CA SER A 123 6.98 2.80 -10.80
C SER A 123 8.22 2.38 -10.01
N ALA A 124 9.41 2.58 -10.58
CA ALA A 124 10.68 2.51 -9.85
C ALA A 124 11.03 3.82 -9.13
N THR A 125 10.32 4.89 -9.46
CA THR A 125 10.49 6.24 -8.90
C THR A 125 9.43 6.48 -7.84
N SER A 126 9.80 7.21 -6.78
CA SER A 126 8.88 7.58 -5.70
C SER A 126 7.67 8.36 -6.22
N CYS A 127 6.57 8.27 -5.46
CA CYS A 127 5.40 9.08 -5.73
C CYS A 127 5.72 10.57 -5.51
N ALA A 128 5.16 11.43 -6.36
CA ALA A 128 5.30 12.87 -6.18
C ALA A 128 4.63 13.28 -4.85
N GLY A 129 5.42 13.66 -3.84
CA GLY A 129 4.92 14.08 -2.54
C GLY A 129 5.68 13.56 -1.30
N GLU A 130 6.79 12.84 -1.47
CA GLU A 130 7.77 12.57 -0.39
C GLU A 130 8.83 13.67 -0.27
#